data_AF-A0A7S2U644-F1
#
_entry.id   AF-A0A7S2U644-F1
#
_cell.length_a   1.000
_cell.length_b   1.000
_cell.length_c   1.000
_cell.angle_alpha   90.00
_cell.angle_beta   90.00
_cell.angle_gamma   90.00
#
_symmetry.space_group_name_H-M   'P 1'
#
loop_
_entity.id
_entity.type
_entity.pdbx_description
1 polymer ?
#
loop_
_entity_poly.entity_id
_entity_poly.type
_entity_poly.pdbx_seq_one_letter_code
_entity_poly.pdbx_strand_id
1 'polypeptide(L)'
;GTFSGGIFGWSLDMSADGKRLLASATGSYPDDGIITDARGSISVYEEHDNVWHQIGNDIEGEFTKENFGRAVTMDSTGTRIAASSFKYNNHKGRVRIFQYNADTVDAWDEIMEIAGEATFERMGRGTSSLDMTGDGTIIGIGSRLEENGTNKTGKVQVLELQDVTWQPSSTP
;
A
#
# COMPACT_ATOMS: atom_id res chain seq x y z
N GLY A 1 -6.06 6.58 13.92
CA GLY A 1 -5.27 7.12 12.81
C GLY A 1 -4.86 8.52 13.14
N THR A 2 -3.56 8.78 13.26
CA THR A 2 -3.01 10.02 13.86
C THR A 2 -2.30 10.96 12.90
N PHE A 3 -2.40 10.71 11.58
CA PHE A 3 -1.75 11.56 10.60
C PHE A 3 -2.41 12.96 10.48
N SER A 4 -1.76 14.00 11.01
CA SER A 4 -2.24 15.38 10.93
C SER A 4 -2.21 15.88 9.48
N GLY A 5 -3.38 16.19 8.90
CA GLY A 5 -3.52 16.73 7.54
C GLY A 5 -3.83 15.69 6.45
N GLY A 6 -3.95 14.40 6.79
CA GLY A 6 -4.32 13.35 5.84
C GLY A 6 -5.84 13.11 5.77
N ILE A 7 -6.29 12.54 4.65
CA ILE A 7 -7.63 11.95 4.55
C ILE A 7 -7.51 10.51 5.06
N PHE A 8 -7.89 10.30 6.31
CA PHE A 8 -7.97 8.96 6.89
C PHE A 8 -9.10 8.16 6.24
N GLY A 9 -8.88 6.86 6.02
CA GLY A 9 -9.83 5.98 5.33
C GLY A 9 -9.83 6.17 3.81
N TRP A 10 -8.73 6.63 3.22
CA TRP A 10 -8.63 6.80 1.77
C TRP A 10 -8.77 5.47 1.01
N SER A 11 -8.09 4.44 1.51
CA SER A 11 -8.20 3.06 1.05
C SER A 11 -8.34 2.15 2.27
N LEU A 12 -9.16 1.11 2.13
CA LEU A 12 -9.46 0.14 3.17
C LEU A 12 -9.36 -1.27 2.60
N ASP A 13 -8.96 -2.23 3.45
CA ASP A 13 -9.10 -3.66 3.19
C ASP A 13 -9.36 -4.40 4.51
N MET A 14 -9.87 -5.64 4.46
CA MET A 14 -10.28 -6.38 5.65
C MET A 14 -9.94 -7.87 5.54
N SER A 15 -9.54 -8.49 6.66
CA SER A 15 -9.31 -9.93 6.74
C SER A 15 -10.60 -10.71 6.48
N ALA A 16 -10.47 -11.97 6.06
CA ALA A 16 -11.61 -12.80 5.65
C ALA A 16 -12.59 -13.09 6.80
N ASP A 17 -12.09 -13.12 8.04
CA ASP A 17 -12.89 -13.29 9.25
C ASP A 17 -13.50 -11.97 9.77
N GLY A 18 -13.17 -10.84 9.14
CA GLY A 18 -13.62 -9.51 9.55
C GLY A 18 -12.99 -8.99 10.84
N LYS A 19 -11.91 -9.63 11.33
CA LYS A 19 -11.27 -9.28 12.61
C LYS A 19 -10.12 -8.31 12.47
N ARG A 20 -9.62 -8.06 11.27
CA ARG A 20 -8.57 -7.07 11.01
C ARG A 20 -8.97 -6.11 9.90
N LEU A 21 -8.71 -4.83 10.13
CA LEU A 21 -9.00 -3.74 9.21
C LEU A 21 -7.71 -3.00 8.91
N LEU A 22 -7.37 -2.92 7.62
CA LEU A 22 -6.31 -2.10 7.09
C LEU A 22 -6.89 -0.75 6.66
N ALA A 23 -6.29 0.35 7.10
CA ALA A 23 -6.75 1.69 6.72
C ALA A 23 -5.58 2.61 6.40
N SER A 24 -5.67 3.34 5.28
CA SER A 24 -4.68 4.36 4.94
C SER A 24 -5.14 5.78 5.22
N ALA A 25 -4.17 6.63 5.54
CA ALA A 25 -4.31 8.07 5.55
C ALA A 25 -3.39 8.65 4.48
N THR A 26 -3.95 9.14 3.38
CA THR A 26 -3.12 9.75 2.33
C THR A 26 -3.08 11.26 2.50
N GLY A 27 -1.94 11.88 2.18
CA GLY A 27 -1.86 13.33 2.16
C GLY A 27 -2.82 13.92 1.13
N SER A 28 -3.68 14.85 1.58
CA SER A 28 -4.50 15.65 0.68
C SER A 28 -3.66 16.75 0.04
N TYR A 29 -4.01 17.12 -1.19
CA TYR A 29 -3.72 18.46 -1.69
C TYR A 29 -4.98 19.25 -1.44
N PRO A 30 -5.09 20.01 -0.34
CA PRO A 30 -6.17 20.96 -0.24
C PRO A 30 -5.90 22.09 -1.23
N ASP A 31 -6.95 22.53 -1.92
CA ASP A 31 -6.90 23.63 -2.88
C ASP A 31 -6.53 24.99 -2.23
N ASP A 32 -6.31 25.05 -0.90
CA ASP A 32 -6.18 26.29 -0.12
C ASP A 32 -4.92 26.42 0.77
N GLY A 33 -3.97 25.47 0.80
CA GLY A 33 -2.69 25.76 1.46
C GLY A 33 -1.87 24.57 1.95
N ILE A 34 -0.67 24.45 1.35
CA ILE A 34 0.51 23.67 1.72
C ILE A 34 0.33 22.66 2.86
N ILE A 35 0.14 21.39 2.49
CA ILE A 35 0.59 20.27 3.32
C ILE A 35 2.06 20.03 2.96
N THR A 36 2.96 20.38 3.87
CA THR A 36 4.40 20.19 3.67
C THR A 36 4.77 18.72 3.69
N ASP A 37 3.95 17.86 4.29
CA ASP A 37 4.26 16.45 4.44
C ASP A 37 3.08 15.56 4.01
N ALA A 38 2.94 15.35 2.70
CA ALA A 38 1.95 14.43 2.13
C ALA A 38 2.54 13.02 1.92
N ARG A 39 3.36 12.54 2.86
CA ARG A 39 3.96 11.19 2.79
C ARG A 39 2.89 10.09 2.84
N GLY A 40 1.86 10.27 3.68
CA GLY A 40 0.81 9.28 3.93
C GLY A 40 1.23 8.20 4.93
N SER A 41 0.25 7.53 5.52
CA SER A 41 0.46 6.47 6.52
C SER A 41 -0.60 5.38 6.43
N ILE A 42 -0.36 4.28 7.15
CA ILE A 42 -1.24 3.12 7.23
C ILE A 42 -1.34 2.69 8.68
N SER A 43 -2.55 2.35 9.10
CA SER A 43 -2.82 1.76 10.41
C SER A 43 -3.54 0.42 10.20
N VAL A 44 -3.26 -0.55 11.06
CA VAL A 44 -3.99 -1.82 11.11
C VAL A 44 -4.69 -1.93 12.45
N TYR A 45 -5.97 -2.29 12.42
CA TYR A 45 -6.78 -2.50 13.61
C TYR A 45 -7.19 -3.96 13.69
N GLU A 46 -7.26 -4.49 14.92
CA GLU A 46 -7.78 -5.80 15.24
C GLU A 46 -8.95 -5.65 16.21
N GLU A 47 -10.01 -6.43 16.00
CA GLU A 47 -11.21 -6.40 16.82
C GLU A 47 -11.16 -7.47 17.92
N HIS A 48 -11.37 -7.01 19.15
CA HIS A 48 -11.49 -7.83 20.35
C HIS A 48 -12.74 -7.38 21.14
N ASP A 49 -13.65 -8.30 21.44
CA ASP A 49 -14.86 -8.06 22.24
C ASP A 49 -15.73 -6.87 21.75
N ASN A 50 -15.88 -6.75 20.43
CA ASN A 50 -16.53 -5.68 19.67
C ASN A 50 -15.84 -4.31 19.76
N VAL A 51 -14.56 -4.28 20.14
CA VAL A 51 -13.75 -3.07 20.22
C VAL A 51 -12.55 -3.19 19.27
N TRP A 52 -12.35 -2.17 18.45
CA TRP A 52 -11.22 -2.11 17.53
C TRP A 52 -10.00 -1.49 18.22
N HIS A 53 -8.89 -2.22 18.20
CA HIS A 53 -7.61 -1.81 18.76
C HIS A 53 -6.58 -1.75 17.64
N GLN A 54 -5.78 -0.68 17.60
CA GLN A 54 -4.66 -0.64 16.65
C GLN A 54 -3.60 -1.68 17.04
N ILE A 55 -3.09 -2.43 16.07
CA ILE A 55 -2.00 -3.40 16.24
C ILE A 55 -0.74 -2.91 15.52
N GLY A 56 0.35 -2.77 16.27
CA GLY A 56 1.59 -2.15 15.79
C GLY A 56 1.49 -0.62 15.66
N ASN A 57 2.62 -0.01 15.32
CA ASN A 57 2.68 1.43 15.06
C ASN A 57 2.10 1.77 13.68
N ASP A 58 1.77 3.06 13.47
CA ASP A 58 1.46 3.55 12.12
C ASP A 58 2.68 3.31 11.20
N ILE A 59 2.42 2.77 10.02
CA ILE A 59 3.45 2.60 8.98
C ILE A 59 3.46 3.88 8.15
N GLU A 60 4.57 4.62 8.23
CA GLU A 60 4.70 5.92 7.59
C GLU A 60 5.34 5.81 6.19
N GLY A 61 4.98 6.77 5.33
CA GLY A 61 5.78 7.07 4.15
C GLY A 61 7.19 7.55 4.55
N GLU A 62 8.17 7.26 3.72
CA GLU A 62 9.56 7.72 3.87
C GLU A 62 9.74 9.14 3.32
N PHE A 63 9.03 9.49 2.25
CA PHE A 63 9.25 10.71 1.50
C PHE A 63 8.01 11.59 1.44
N THR A 64 8.22 12.87 1.68
CA THR A 64 7.21 13.90 1.46
C THR A 64 6.59 13.80 0.05
N LYS A 65 5.26 13.84 -0.02
CA LYS A 65 4.46 13.80 -1.27
C LYS A 65 4.57 12.50 -2.05
N GLU A 66 5.05 11.41 -1.48
CA GLU A 66 5.03 10.11 -2.17
C GLU A 66 3.62 9.50 -2.24
N ASN A 67 2.68 9.98 -1.42
CA ASN A 67 1.32 9.49 -1.33
C ASN A 67 1.26 7.98 -0.99
N PHE A 68 2.02 7.55 0.01
CA PHE A 68 1.96 6.20 0.57
C PHE A 68 0.56 5.88 1.09
N GLY A 69 0.15 4.61 0.96
CA GLY A 69 -1.20 4.16 1.27
C GLY A 69 -2.25 4.54 0.21
N ARG A 70 -1.82 4.86 -1.02
CA ARG A 70 -2.77 5.22 -2.11
C ARG A 70 -3.75 4.09 -2.42
N ALA A 71 -3.22 2.87 -2.48
CA ALA A 71 -3.95 1.62 -2.49
C ALA A 71 -3.35 0.75 -1.39
N VAL A 72 -4.19 -0.08 -0.78
CA VAL A 72 -3.79 -1.04 0.24
C VAL A 72 -4.50 -2.36 0.00
N THR A 73 -3.87 -3.46 0.40
CA THR A 73 -4.50 -4.79 0.40
C THR A 73 -3.88 -5.66 1.50
N MET A 74 -4.60 -6.67 1.98
CA MET A 74 -4.14 -7.63 2.98
C MET A 74 -4.48 -9.09 2.63
N ASP A 75 -3.74 -10.02 3.20
CA ASP A 75 -4.05 -11.45 3.13
C ASP A 75 -5.28 -11.81 3.99
N SER A 76 -5.77 -13.04 3.84
CA SER A 76 -7.02 -13.48 4.50
C SER A 76 -6.94 -13.47 6.03
N THR A 77 -5.74 -13.61 6.60
CA THR A 77 -5.45 -13.58 8.03
C THR A 77 -5.08 -12.18 8.53
N GLY A 78 -4.91 -11.21 7.64
CA GLY A 78 -4.43 -9.86 7.95
C GLY A 78 -3.05 -9.83 8.59
N THR A 79 -2.18 -10.78 8.26
CA THR A 79 -0.78 -10.86 8.70
C THR A 79 0.21 -10.33 7.68
N ARG A 80 -0.19 -10.23 6.42
CA ARG A 80 0.59 -9.61 5.35
C ARG A 80 -0.23 -8.50 4.73
N ILE A 81 0.41 -7.35 4.53
CA ILE A 81 -0.22 -6.19 3.92
C ILE A 81 0.68 -5.63 2.83
N ALA A 82 0.08 -4.99 1.83
CA ALA A 82 0.79 -4.26 0.80
C ALA A 82 0.19 -2.88 0.62
N ALA A 83 1.04 -1.92 0.24
CA ALA A 83 0.59 -0.57 -0.02
C ALA A 83 1.44 0.19 -1.02
N SER A 84 0.79 1.05 -1.79
CA SER A 84 1.43 1.79 -2.87
C SER A 84 1.75 3.26 -2.55
N SER A 85 2.81 3.76 -3.19
CA SER A 85 3.21 5.18 -3.25
C SER A 85 3.37 5.62 -4.70
N PHE A 86 2.30 6.02 -5.39
CA PHE A 86 2.33 6.24 -6.85
C PHE A 86 3.18 7.44 -7.31
N LYS A 87 3.55 8.34 -6.40
CA LYS A 87 4.41 9.50 -6.72
C LYS A 87 5.89 9.26 -6.40
N TYR A 88 6.22 8.09 -5.87
CA TYR A 88 7.60 7.70 -5.59
C TYR A 88 8.50 7.83 -6.84
N ASN A 89 9.73 8.31 -6.62
CA ASN A 89 10.83 8.40 -7.59
C ASN A 89 10.39 8.87 -8.99
N ASN A 90 10.13 10.17 -9.14
CA ASN A 90 9.63 10.78 -10.38
C ASN A 90 8.38 10.07 -10.95
N HIS A 91 7.42 9.79 -10.07
CA HIS A 91 6.16 9.14 -10.42
C HIS A 91 6.32 7.75 -11.07
N LYS A 92 7.42 7.04 -10.82
CA LYS A 92 7.53 5.60 -11.13
C LYS A 92 6.47 4.81 -10.35
N GLY A 93 6.27 5.20 -9.10
CA GLY A 93 5.46 4.45 -8.16
C GLY A 93 6.25 3.30 -7.52
N ARG A 94 5.75 2.81 -6.39
CA ARG A 94 6.24 1.59 -5.73
C ARG A 94 5.12 0.92 -4.95
N VAL A 95 5.31 -0.35 -4.61
CA VAL A 95 4.53 -1.11 -3.64
C VAL A 95 5.47 -1.64 -2.57
N ARG A 96 5.14 -1.40 -1.29
CA ARG A 96 5.85 -1.97 -0.14
C ARG A 96 4.99 -3.04 0.50
N ILE A 97 5.60 -4.14 0.93
CA ILE A 97 4.93 -5.30 1.53
C ILE A 97 5.47 -5.49 2.93
N PHE A 98 4.57 -5.65 3.89
CA PHE A 98 4.89 -5.78 5.31
C PHE A 98 4.34 -7.08 5.87
N GLN A 99 5.06 -7.64 6.83
CA GLN A 99 4.70 -8.83 7.59
C GLN A 99 4.48 -8.43 9.05
N TYR A 100 3.34 -8.85 9.60
CA TYR A 100 3.05 -8.67 11.01
C TYR A 100 3.96 -9.55 11.87
N ASN A 101 4.57 -8.95 12.89
CA ASN A 101 5.44 -9.58 13.85
C ASN A 101 5.07 -9.11 15.26
N ALA A 102 4.31 -9.91 16.00
CA ALA A 102 3.82 -9.55 17.33
C ALA A 102 4.93 -9.38 18.37
N ASP A 103 6.16 -9.80 18.09
CA ASP A 103 7.28 -9.76 19.01
C ASP A 103 8.06 -8.43 18.95
N THR A 104 7.73 -7.52 18.03
CA THR A 104 8.39 -6.21 17.89
C THR A 104 7.47 -5.05 18.26
N VAL A 105 8.07 -3.94 18.68
CA VAL A 105 7.34 -2.73 19.10
C VAL A 105 6.62 -2.07 17.92
N ASP A 106 7.23 -2.09 16.73
CA ASP A 106 6.63 -1.55 15.50
C ASP A 106 5.62 -2.52 14.88
N ALA A 107 5.79 -3.82 15.16
CA ALA A 107 4.98 -4.98 14.77
C ALA A 107 4.77 -5.20 13.26
N TRP A 108 5.28 -4.33 12.39
CA TRP A 108 5.17 -4.44 10.94
C TRP A 108 6.54 -4.33 10.29
N ASP A 109 7.11 -5.49 9.96
CA ASP A 109 8.41 -5.57 9.32
C ASP A 109 8.24 -5.44 7.79
N GLU A 110 8.94 -4.50 7.16
CA GLU A 110 9.00 -4.44 5.70
C GLU A 110 9.79 -5.64 5.17
N ILE A 111 9.15 -6.47 4.35
CA ILE A 111 9.77 -7.66 3.78
C ILE A 111 10.13 -7.49 2.31
N MET A 112 9.54 -6.51 1.62
CA MET A 112 9.85 -6.24 0.21
C MET A 112 9.39 -4.85 -0.26
N GLU A 113 10.15 -4.29 -1.19
CA GLU A 113 9.74 -3.18 -2.06
C GLU A 113 9.75 -3.63 -3.54
N ILE A 114 8.70 -3.26 -4.26
CA ILE A 114 8.56 -3.42 -5.72
C ILE A 114 8.48 -2.02 -6.32
N ALA A 115 9.51 -1.60 -7.06
CA ALA A 115 9.57 -0.27 -7.68
C ALA A 115 9.09 -0.31 -9.14
N GLY A 116 8.42 0.77 -9.58
CA GLY A 116 8.15 1.01 -10.99
C GLY A 116 9.42 1.22 -11.80
N GLU A 117 9.38 0.83 -13.07
CA GLU A 117 10.55 0.81 -13.95
C GLU A 117 10.71 2.15 -14.67
N ALA A 118 9.60 2.71 -15.18
CA ALA A 118 9.60 3.91 -16.02
C ALA A 118 9.09 5.15 -15.28
N THR A 119 9.69 6.31 -15.57
CA THR A 119 9.20 7.60 -15.05
C THR A 119 7.76 7.82 -15.49
N PHE A 120 6.91 8.32 -14.59
CA PHE A 120 5.47 8.50 -14.83
C PHE A 120 4.67 7.20 -15.10
N GLU A 121 5.22 6.02 -14.81
CA GLU A 121 4.47 4.75 -14.80
C GLU A 121 3.32 4.75 -13.77
N ARG A 122 3.51 5.47 -12.66
CA ARG A 122 2.54 5.63 -11.57
C ARG A 122 1.97 4.28 -11.12
N MET A 123 2.86 3.31 -10.92
CA MET A 123 2.53 2.02 -10.31
C MET A 123 1.71 2.22 -9.04
N GLY A 124 0.61 1.50 -8.90
CA GLY A 124 -0.22 1.54 -7.69
C GLY A 124 -1.08 2.81 -7.53
N ARG A 125 -1.34 3.58 -8.60
CA ARG A 125 -2.08 4.86 -8.50
C ARG A 125 -3.57 4.71 -8.17
N GLY A 126 -4.23 3.70 -8.69
CA GLY A 126 -5.67 3.50 -8.50
C GLY A 126 -5.95 2.90 -7.13
N THR A 127 -7.06 3.24 -6.47
CA THR A 127 -7.43 2.61 -5.19
C THR A 127 -7.61 1.10 -5.31
N SER A 128 -8.08 0.63 -6.47
CA SER A 128 -8.23 -0.81 -6.81
C SER A 128 -7.05 -1.34 -7.65
N SER A 129 -5.85 -0.77 -7.49
CA SER A 129 -4.67 -1.19 -8.29
C SER A 129 -3.81 -2.25 -7.61
N LEU A 130 -4.14 -2.64 -6.39
CA LEU A 130 -3.53 -3.76 -5.69
C LEU A 130 -4.61 -4.79 -5.36
N ASP A 131 -4.24 -6.06 -5.47
CA ASP A 131 -5.03 -7.18 -4.97
C ASP A 131 -4.08 -8.31 -4.56
N MET A 132 -4.39 -9.03 -3.50
CA MET A 132 -3.53 -10.07 -2.91
C MET A 132 -4.32 -11.36 -2.72
N THR A 133 -3.69 -12.50 -2.95
CA THR A 133 -4.33 -13.78 -2.64
C THR A 133 -4.50 -13.98 -1.14
N GLY A 134 -5.46 -14.83 -0.76
CA GLY A 134 -5.77 -15.07 0.66
C GLY A 134 -4.61 -15.62 1.48
N ASP A 135 -3.66 -16.31 0.86
CA ASP A 135 -2.42 -16.79 1.51
C ASP A 135 -1.27 -15.77 1.47
N GLY A 136 -1.50 -14.62 0.86
CA GLY A 136 -0.53 -13.55 0.70
C GLY A 136 0.63 -13.86 -0.26
N THR A 137 0.57 -14.94 -1.05
CA THR A 137 1.69 -15.39 -1.89
C THR A 137 1.67 -14.84 -3.31
N ILE A 138 0.56 -14.29 -3.78
CA ILE A 138 0.42 -13.64 -5.09
C ILE A 138 -0.09 -12.21 -4.89
N ILE A 139 0.49 -11.25 -5.63
CA ILE A 139 0.02 -9.86 -5.67
C ILE A 139 -0.14 -9.39 -7.12
N GLY A 140 -1.31 -8.83 -7.42
CA GLY A 140 -1.59 -8.11 -8.66
C GLY A 140 -1.38 -6.61 -8.48
N ILE A 141 -0.66 -5.99 -9.42
CA ILE A 141 -0.30 -4.56 -9.37
C ILE A 141 -0.64 -3.90 -10.70
N GLY A 142 -1.49 -2.89 -10.66
CA GLY A 142 -1.85 -2.05 -11.80
C GLY A 142 -1.02 -0.76 -11.87
N SER A 143 -0.44 -0.49 -13.03
CA SER A 143 0.24 0.75 -13.39
C SER A 143 -0.53 1.49 -14.47
N ARG A 144 -0.61 2.82 -14.35
CA ARG A 144 -1.18 3.70 -15.38
C ARG A 144 -0.04 4.52 -15.97
N LEU A 145 0.55 4.02 -17.05
CA LEU A 145 1.63 4.70 -17.73
C LEU A 145 1.10 6.01 -18.33
N GLU A 146 1.64 7.13 -17.84
CA GLU A 146 1.41 8.46 -18.38
C GLU A 146 2.73 8.98 -18.96
N GLU A 147 3.09 8.56 -20.18
CA GLU A 147 4.12 9.29 -20.92
C GLU A 147 3.57 10.65 -21.38
N ASN A 148 4.46 11.65 -21.52
CA ASN A 148 4.16 13.06 -21.84
C ASN A 148 3.50 13.32 -23.23
N GLY A 149 2.73 12.38 -23.77
CA GLY A 149 1.93 12.54 -24.98
C GLY A 149 1.07 11.32 -25.28
N THR A 150 -0.21 11.57 -25.62
CA THR A 150 -1.27 10.77 -26.28
C THR A 150 -1.45 9.27 -26.04
N ASN A 151 -0.48 8.52 -25.50
CA ASN A 151 -0.51 7.08 -25.36
C ASN A 151 -0.58 6.69 -23.88
N LYS A 152 -1.81 6.69 -23.35
CA LYS A 152 -2.12 6.14 -22.02
C LYS A 152 -2.23 4.62 -22.14
N THR A 153 -1.14 3.90 -21.96
CA THR A 153 -1.18 2.43 -21.84
C THR A 153 -1.15 2.04 -20.36
N GLY A 154 -1.88 0.97 -20.01
CA GLY A 154 -1.83 0.39 -18.67
C GLY A 154 -0.92 -0.84 -18.66
N LYS A 155 -0.30 -1.13 -17.53
CA LYS A 155 0.43 -2.38 -17.27
C LYS A 155 -0.19 -3.06 -16.06
N VAL A 156 -0.31 -4.38 -16.09
CA VAL A 156 -0.60 -5.19 -14.91
C VAL A 156 0.58 -6.12 -14.69
N GLN A 157 1.08 -6.18 -13.48
CA GLN A 157 2.12 -7.12 -13.05
C GLN A 157 1.51 -8.07 -12.03
N VAL A 158 1.75 -9.36 -12.21
CA VAL A 158 1.42 -10.39 -11.22
C VAL A 158 2.75 -10.95 -10.73
N LEU A 159 2.97 -10.85 -9.42
CA LEU A 159 4.15 -11.38 -8.77
C LEU A 159 3.74 -12.52 -7.84
N GLU A 160 4.64 -13.47 -7.64
CA GLU A 160 4.50 -14.61 -6.73
C GLU A 160 5.68 -14.65 -5.76
N LEU A 161 5.41 -14.90 -4.48
CA LEU A 161 6.41 -15.03 -3.42
C LEU A 161 7.03 -16.43 -3.45
N GLN A 162 8.32 -16.50 -3.78
CA GLN A 162 9.13 -17.71 -3.78
C GLN A 162 10.37 -17.50 -2.89
N ASP A 163 10.56 -18.35 -1.89
CA ASP A 163 11.70 -18.30 -0.96
C ASP A 163 11.96 -16.89 -0.38
N VAL A 164 10.89 -16.21 0.04
CA VAL A 164 10.90 -14.83 0.60
C VAL A 164 11.21 -13.73 -0.44
N THR A 165 11.23 -14.06 -1.73
CA THR A 165 11.39 -13.07 -2.81
C THR A 165 10.21 -13.08 -3.77
N TRP A 166 9.73 -11.90 -4.19
CA TRP A 166 8.66 -11.82 -5.19
C TRP A 166 9.24 -11.85 -6.61
N GLN A 167 8.74 -12.76 -7.45
CA GLN A 167 9.15 -12.94 -8.85
C GLN A 167 7.95 -12.81 -9.79
N PRO A 168 8.13 -12.44 -11.07
CA PRO A 168 7.05 -12.50 -12.06
C PRO A 168 6.42 -13.90 -12.07
N SER A 169 5.09 -13.96 -11.95
CA SER A 169 4.39 -15.24 -11.99
C SER A 169 4.59 -15.92 -13.35
N SER A 170 4.87 -17.22 -13.32
CA SER A 170 5.11 -18.03 -14.52
C SER A 170 3.83 -18.61 -15.15
N THR A 171 2.68 -18.40 -14.51
CA THR A 171 1.38 -18.96 -14.94
C THR A 171 0.35 -17.85 -15.17
N PRO A 172 -0.35 -17.84 -16.33
CA PRO A 172 -1.33 -16.82 -16.68
C PRO A 172 -2.67 -16.95 -15.95
#